data_AF-A0A7C3LUM0-F1
#
_entry.id   AF-A0A7C3LUM0-F1
#
_cell.length_a   1.000
_cell.length_b   1.000
_cell.length_c   1.000
_cell.angle_alpha   90.00
_cell.angle_beta   90.00
_cell.angle_gamma   90.00
#
_symmetry.space_group_name_H-M   'P 1'
#
loop_
_entity.id
_entity.type
_entity.pdbx_description
1 polymer ?
#
loop_
_entity_poly.entity_id
_entity_poly.type
_entity_poly.pdbx_seq_one_letter_code
_entity_poly.pdbx_strand_id
1 'polypeptide(L)'
;MAHDGPGAEIKTGRPEMGFRPRDGRLRLEGLPWLGRMIDKGRASLEGRLGDYEFPCGMDWEVLRYLKLDPDAFVSLLKICTDDESLVKMLGIRSRPLSERAFWADVFEVRFSRLLDDLEDQEQKREKE
;
A
#
# COMPACT_ATOMS: atom_id res chain seq x y z
N MET A 1 46.69 31.85 -11.50
CA MET A 1 46.47 30.54 -10.88
C MET A 1 44.97 30.32 -10.84
N ALA A 2 44.46 29.57 -11.82
CA ALA A 2 43.06 29.20 -11.92
C ALA A 2 42.85 27.94 -11.07
N HIS A 3 41.82 27.95 -10.22
CA HIS A 3 41.24 26.72 -9.72
C HIS A 3 39.73 26.82 -9.94
N ASP A 4 39.34 26.26 -11.08
CA ASP A 4 38.02 25.71 -11.35
C ASP A 4 37.51 24.90 -10.14
N GLY A 5 36.25 25.10 -9.78
CA GLY A 5 35.55 24.19 -8.88
C GLY A 5 35.15 22.89 -9.60
N PRO A 6 34.62 21.89 -8.88
CA PRO A 6 33.70 20.95 -9.48
C PRO A 6 32.30 21.18 -8.89
N GLY A 7 31.39 21.56 -9.79
CA GLY A 7 29.96 21.57 -9.55
C GLY A 7 29.48 20.19 -9.11
N ALA A 8 28.57 20.19 -8.14
CA ALA A 8 27.84 19.00 -7.74
C ALA A 8 27.10 18.45 -8.98
N GLU A 9 27.57 17.30 -9.46
CA GLU A 9 26.91 16.53 -10.50
C GLU A 9 25.50 16.15 -10.00
N ILE A 10 24.50 16.89 -10.50
CA ILE A 10 23.10 16.46 -10.44
C ILE A 10 23.06 15.20 -11.30
N LYS A 11 23.01 14.03 -10.64
CA LYS A 11 22.86 12.76 -11.32
C LYS A 11 21.52 12.74 -12.03
N THR A 12 21.52 13.09 -13.31
CA THR A 12 20.42 12.83 -14.25
C THR A 12 20.40 11.34 -14.55
N GLY A 13 20.03 10.53 -13.56
CA GLY A 13 19.61 9.15 -13.75
C GLY A 13 18.11 9.15 -14.03
N ARG A 14 17.70 8.45 -15.09
CA ARG A 14 16.31 8.02 -15.39
C ARG A 14 15.50 7.85 -14.09
N PRO A 15 14.27 8.40 -13.95
CA PRO A 15 13.52 8.24 -12.70
C PRO A 15 13.42 6.75 -12.42
N GLU A 16 13.98 6.34 -11.27
CA GLU A 16 13.91 4.96 -10.82
C GLU A 16 12.44 4.51 -10.91
N MET A 17 12.21 3.31 -11.43
CA MET A 17 10.88 2.74 -11.57
C MET A 17 10.29 2.63 -10.17
N GLY A 18 9.61 3.68 -9.74
CA GLY A 18 9.25 3.92 -8.35
C GLY A 18 8.42 2.77 -7.80
N PHE A 19 8.56 2.50 -6.52
CA PHE A 19 7.69 1.56 -5.83
C PHE A 19 6.22 1.87 -6.16
N ARG A 20 5.50 0.89 -6.71
CA ARG A 20 4.06 0.97 -6.96
C ARG A 20 3.37 -0.12 -6.16
N PRO A 21 2.47 0.22 -5.23
CA PRO A 21 1.69 -0.78 -4.55
C PRO A 21 0.61 -1.35 -5.50
N ARG A 22 0.05 -2.50 -5.16
CA ARG A 22 -1.06 -3.11 -5.91
C ARG A 22 -2.26 -2.18 -6.05
N ASP A 23 -3.08 -2.48 -7.05
CA ASP A 23 -4.37 -1.81 -7.27
C ASP A 23 -5.24 -1.83 -6.00
N GLY A 24 -5.97 -0.73 -5.79
CA GLY A 24 -6.79 -0.54 -4.60
C GLY A 24 -8.03 -1.43 -4.55
N ARG A 25 -8.56 -1.83 -5.71
CA ARG A 25 -9.74 -2.70 -5.84
C ARG A 25 -9.37 -4.19 -5.87
N LEU A 26 -8.11 -4.54 -6.06
CA LEU A 26 -7.66 -5.93 -5.97
C LEU A 26 -7.94 -6.49 -4.56
N ARG A 27 -8.94 -7.37 -4.47
CA ARG A 27 -9.36 -7.98 -3.21
C ARG A 27 -8.39 -9.10 -2.82
N LEU A 28 -7.63 -8.89 -1.74
CA LEU A 28 -6.85 -9.95 -1.10
C LEU A 28 -7.72 -10.61 -0.03
N GLU A 29 -8.03 -11.90 -0.19
CA GLU A 29 -8.91 -12.64 0.73
C GLU A 29 -10.28 -11.97 0.91
N GLY A 30 -10.80 -11.42 -0.18
CA GLY A 30 -12.09 -10.73 -0.21
C GLY A 30 -12.06 -9.31 0.37
N LEU A 31 -10.91 -8.81 0.83
CA LEU A 31 -10.78 -7.44 1.36
C LEU A 31 -10.11 -6.53 0.31
N PRO A 32 -10.77 -5.45 -0.14
CA PRO A 32 -10.14 -4.43 -0.98
C PRO A 32 -9.08 -3.69 -0.16
N TRP A 33 -8.16 -3.00 -0.83
CA TRP A 33 -7.08 -2.20 -0.24
C TRP A 33 -6.04 -2.96 0.61
N LEU A 34 -6.33 -4.18 1.08
CA LEU A 34 -5.42 -4.95 1.92
C LEU A 34 -4.09 -5.23 1.22
N GLY A 35 -4.11 -5.67 -0.04
CA GLY A 35 -2.89 -5.91 -0.82
C GLY A 35 -2.04 -4.65 -0.95
N ARG A 36 -2.69 -3.52 -1.28
CA ARG A 36 -2.05 -2.21 -1.37
C ARG A 36 -1.45 -1.75 -0.04
N MET A 37 -2.15 -1.97 1.07
CA MET A 37 -1.67 -1.65 2.42
C MET A 37 -0.44 -2.49 2.79
N ILE A 38 -0.42 -3.77 2.44
CA ILE A 38 0.74 -4.67 2.66
C ILE A 38 1.95 -4.15 1.90
N ASP A 39 1.78 -3.85 0.62
CA ASP A 39 2.88 -3.37 -0.22
C ASP A 39 3.44 -2.06 0.34
N LYS A 40 2.56 -1.11 0.73
CA LYS A 40 2.96 0.15 1.38
C LYS A 40 3.69 -0.08 2.69
N GLY A 41 3.20 -0.97 3.55
CA GLY A 41 3.87 -1.29 4.81
C GLY A 41 5.27 -1.90 4.57
N ARG A 42 5.43 -2.79 3.58
CA ARG A 42 6.73 -3.35 3.20
C ARG A 42 7.67 -2.29 2.63
N ALA A 43 7.18 -1.42 1.75
CA ALA A 43 7.99 -0.33 1.22
C ALA A 43 8.38 0.70 2.30
N SER A 44 7.51 0.95 3.28
CA SER A 44 7.83 1.77 4.44
C SER A 44 8.95 1.16 5.29
N LEU A 45 8.96 -0.16 5.47
CA LEU A 45 10.02 -0.88 6.19
C LEU A 45 11.37 -0.80 5.47
N GLU A 46 11.35 -0.82 4.14
CA GLU A 46 12.56 -0.77 3.32
C GLU A 46 13.00 0.66 2.97
N GLY A 47 12.27 1.69 3.44
CA GLY A 47 12.55 3.10 3.12
C GLY A 47 12.30 3.47 1.65
N ARG A 48 11.49 2.69 0.95
CA ARG A 48 11.19 2.80 -0.50
C ARG A 48 9.82 3.39 -0.80
N LEU A 49 9.13 3.92 0.21
CA LEU A 49 7.72 4.30 0.08
C LEU A 49 7.49 5.42 -0.93
N GLY A 50 8.50 6.26 -1.19
CA GLY A 50 8.41 7.35 -2.16
C GLY A 50 7.37 8.39 -1.75
N ASP A 51 6.46 8.73 -2.66
CA ASP A 51 5.38 9.70 -2.45
C ASP A 51 4.15 9.11 -1.71
N TYR A 52 4.15 7.80 -1.44
CA TYR A 52 3.06 7.18 -0.71
C TYR A 52 3.19 7.44 0.81
N GLU A 53 2.07 7.49 1.52
CA GLU A 53 2.04 7.65 2.98
C GLU A 53 1.46 6.41 3.64
N PHE A 54 2.09 5.90 4.71
CA PHE A 54 1.58 4.80 5.52
C PHE A 54 1.72 5.13 7.03
N PRO A 55 0.68 4.95 7.85
CA PRO A 55 -0.70 4.58 7.50
C PRO A 55 -1.52 5.79 7.00
N CYS A 56 -2.16 5.68 5.83
CA CYS A 56 -3.09 6.68 5.33
C CYS A 56 -4.53 6.46 5.83
N GLY A 57 -5.45 7.37 5.50
CA GLY A 57 -6.86 7.28 5.93
C GLY A 57 -7.57 5.97 5.55
N MET A 58 -7.25 5.37 4.40
CA MET A 58 -7.79 4.07 3.99
C MET A 58 -7.13 2.89 4.70
N ASP A 59 -5.82 2.97 4.96
CA ASP A 59 -5.10 1.95 5.75
C ASP A 59 -5.69 1.86 7.16
N TRP A 60 -6.03 2.99 7.77
CA TRP A 60 -6.69 3.05 9.08
C TRP A 60 -8.03 2.32 9.12
N GLU A 61 -8.82 2.33 8.04
CA GLU A 61 -10.10 1.60 8.01
C GLU A 61 -9.88 0.08 7.96
N VAL A 62 -8.89 -0.38 7.19
CA VAL A 62 -8.49 -1.80 7.17
C VAL A 62 -7.98 -2.21 8.56
N LEU A 63 -7.10 -1.41 9.18
CA LEU A 63 -6.56 -1.67 10.51
C LEU A 63 -7.67 -1.72 11.58
N ARG A 64 -8.63 -0.79 11.53
CA ARG A 64 -9.80 -0.78 12.43
C ARG A 64 -10.67 -2.03 12.24
N TYR A 65 -10.90 -2.46 11.00
CA TYR A 65 -11.64 -3.68 10.72
C TYR A 65 -10.92 -4.93 11.26
N LEU A 66 -9.59 -4.97 11.11
CA LEU A 66 -8.76 -6.04 11.65
C LEU A 66 -8.58 -5.96 13.17
N LYS A 67 -8.93 -4.83 13.78
CA LYS A 67 -8.69 -4.49 15.21
C LYS A 67 -7.20 -4.58 15.56
N LEU A 68 -6.38 -3.96 14.72
CA LEU A 68 -4.93 -4.05 14.79
C LEU A 68 -4.31 -2.65 14.78
N ASP A 69 -3.30 -2.44 15.62
CA ASP A 69 -2.50 -1.21 15.60
C ASP A 69 -1.53 -1.19 14.42
N PRO A 70 -1.21 -0.01 13.84
CA PRO A 70 -0.24 0.10 12.76
C PRO A 70 1.12 -0.52 13.10
N ASP A 71 1.63 -0.30 14.32
CA ASP A 71 2.92 -0.84 14.75
C ASP A 71 2.90 -2.37 14.86
N ALA A 72 1.77 -2.93 15.30
CA ALA A 72 1.57 -4.37 15.35
C ALA A 72 1.51 -4.95 13.93
N PHE A 73 0.85 -4.27 13.01
CA PHE A 73 0.82 -4.67 11.59
C PHE A 73 2.23 -4.65 10.97
N VAL A 74 3.00 -3.58 11.17
CA VAL A 74 4.38 -3.48 10.69
C VAL A 74 5.26 -4.57 11.30
N SER A 75 5.05 -4.91 12.58
CA SER A 75 5.75 -6.02 13.24
C SER A 75 5.43 -7.37 12.59
N LEU A 76 4.16 -7.61 12.23
CA LEU A 76 3.76 -8.80 11.48
C LEU A 76 4.39 -8.84 10.08
N LEU A 77 4.51 -7.70 9.39
CA LEU A 77 5.18 -7.62 8.08
C LEU A 77 6.66 -8.00 8.14
N LYS A 78 7.35 -7.73 9.26
CA LYS A 78 8.75 -8.16 9.46
C LYS A 78 8.88 -9.67 9.63
N ILE A 79 7.85 -10.32 10.15
CA ILE A 79 7.82 -11.77 10.40
C ILE A 79 7.33 -12.52 9.16
N CYS A 80 6.34 -11.98 8.45
CA CYS A 80 5.67 -12.62 7.32
C CYS A 80 6.22 -12.10 5.98
N THR A 81 7.04 -12.93 5.33
CA THR A 81 7.62 -12.65 4.00
C THR A 81 6.60 -12.75 2.86
N ASP A 82 5.57 -13.56 3.04
CA ASP A 82 4.53 -13.81 2.04
C ASP A 82 3.13 -13.38 2.53
N ASP A 83 2.23 -13.12 1.59
CA ASP A 83 0.89 -12.61 1.88
C ASP A 83 0.01 -13.67 2.54
N GLU A 84 0.23 -14.96 2.23
CA GLU A 84 -0.56 -16.06 2.80
C GLU A 84 -0.30 -16.22 4.30
N SER A 85 0.96 -16.20 4.70
CA SER A 85 1.39 -16.20 6.10
C SER A 85 0.80 -15.01 6.85
N LEU A 86 0.84 -13.82 6.25
CA LEU A 86 0.29 -12.61 6.86
C LEU A 86 -1.23 -12.72 7.04
N VAL A 87 -1.96 -13.11 5.98
CA VAL A 87 -3.42 -13.34 6.02
C VAL A 87 -3.81 -14.33 7.12
N LYS A 88 -3.03 -15.41 7.26
CA LYS A 88 -3.24 -16.42 8.28
C LYS A 88 -3.03 -15.84 9.69
N MET A 89 -1.95 -15.07 9.90
CA MET A 89 -1.66 -14.42 11.18
C MET A 89 -2.70 -13.35 11.55
N LEU A 90 -3.24 -12.64 10.56
CA LEU A 90 -4.31 -11.65 10.75
C LEU A 90 -5.68 -12.27 11.05
N GLY A 91 -5.82 -13.61 10.96
CA GLY A 91 -7.09 -14.29 11.19
C GLY A 91 -8.18 -13.85 10.20
N ILE A 92 -7.82 -13.51 8.97
CA ILE A 92 -8.80 -13.09 7.96
C ILE A 92 -9.68 -14.28 7.55
N ARG A 93 -9.06 -15.45 7.35
CA ARG A 93 -9.76 -16.68 6.96
C ARG A 93 -10.68 -17.23 8.06
N SER A 94 -10.46 -16.85 9.33
CA SER A 94 -11.37 -17.23 10.44
C SER A 94 -12.64 -16.38 10.48
N ARG A 95 -12.70 -15.24 9.78
CA ARG A 95 -13.90 -14.40 9.72
C ARG A 95 -14.91 -14.94 8.70
N PRO A 96 -16.22 -14.87 8.97
CA PRO A 96 -17.26 -15.27 8.03
C PRO A 96 -17.09 -14.59 6.66
N LEU A 97 -17.33 -15.35 5.58
CA LEU A 97 -17.29 -14.83 4.22
C LEU A 97 -18.28 -13.67 4.02
N SER A 98 -19.47 -13.76 4.61
CA SER A 98 -20.49 -12.71 4.53
C SER A 98 -20.07 -11.41 5.21
N GLU A 99 -19.37 -11.48 6.36
CA GLU A 99 -18.84 -10.30 7.06
C GLU A 99 -17.78 -9.61 6.20
N ARG A 100 -16.84 -10.37 5.65
CA ARG A 100 -15.79 -9.84 4.78
C ARG A 100 -16.35 -9.20 3.52
N ALA A 101 -17.30 -9.87 2.86
CA ALA A 101 -17.94 -9.36 1.65
C ALA A 101 -18.73 -8.08 1.95
N PHE A 102 -19.55 -8.06 2.99
CA PHE A 102 -20.33 -6.89 3.37
C PHE A 102 -19.41 -5.70 3.71
N TRP A 103 -18.35 -5.93 4.49
CA TRP A 103 -17.40 -4.88 4.80
C TRP A 103 -16.67 -4.37 3.56
N ALA A 104 -16.25 -5.26 2.65
CA ALA A 104 -15.62 -4.90 1.40
C ALA A 104 -16.51 -4.01 0.52
N ASP A 105 -17.78 -4.36 0.39
CA ASP A 105 -18.74 -3.58 -0.40
C ASP A 105 -18.97 -2.19 0.23
N VAL A 106 -19.09 -2.11 1.56
CA VAL A 106 -19.18 -0.83 2.28
C VAL A 106 -17.92 0.02 2.09
N PHE A 107 -16.73 -0.60 2.14
CA PHE A 107 -15.46 0.07 1.93
C PHE A 107 -15.39 0.67 0.52
N GLU A 108 -15.69 -0.12 -0.51
CA GLU A 108 -15.66 0.34 -1.91
C GLU A 108 -16.67 1.46 -2.16
N VAL A 109 -17.88 1.39 -1.60
CA VAL A 109 -18.87 2.46 -1.74
C VAL A 109 -18.38 3.74 -1.05
N ARG A 110 -17.85 3.64 0.17
CA ARG A 110 -17.35 4.78 0.96
C ARG A 110 -16.15 5.47 0.30
N PHE A 111 -15.24 4.69 -0.27
CA PHE A 111 -14.01 5.18 -0.89
C PHE A 111 -14.10 5.27 -2.42
N SER A 112 -15.29 5.10 -3.00
CA SER A 112 -15.51 5.05 -4.45
C SER A 112 -14.79 6.17 -5.20
N ARG A 113 -15.04 7.43 -4.83
CA ARG A 113 -14.37 8.59 -5.45
C ARG A 113 -12.85 8.54 -5.35
N LEU A 114 -12.31 8.16 -4.19
CA LEU A 114 -10.86 8.10 -3.98
C LEU A 114 -10.23 6.93 -4.76
N LEU A 115 -10.95 5.82 -4.91
CA LEU A 115 -10.51 4.69 -5.72
C LEU A 115 -10.57 5.03 -7.21
N ASP A 116 -11.62 5.72 -7.67
CA ASP A 116 -11.74 6.22 -9.05
C ASP A 116 -10.60 7.19 -9.38
N ASP A 117 -10.36 8.17 -8.50
CA ASP A 117 -9.27 9.14 -8.67
C ASP A 117 -7.90 8.43 -8.75
N LEU A 118 -7.66 7.42 -7.90
CA LEU A 118 -6.40 6.66 -7.91
C LEU A 118 -6.21 5.86 -9.19
N GLU A 119 -7.25 5.16 -9.66
CA GLU A 119 -7.20 4.45 -10.94
C GLU A 119 -6.94 5.40 -12.10
N ASP A 120 -7.59 6.57 -12.12
CA ASP A 120 -7.36 7.58 -13.14
C ASP A 120 -5.90 8.08 -13.15
N GLN A 121 -5.31 8.29 -11.96
CA GLN A 121 -3.89 8.67 -11.85
C GLN A 121 -2.97 7.53 -12.30
N GLU A 122 -3.30 6.28 -11.97
CA GLU A 122 -2.52 5.11 -12.37
C GLU A 122 -2.59 4.89 -13.89
N GLN A 123 -3.78 4.99 -14.49
CA GLN A 123 -3.97 4.90 -15.94
C GLN A 123 -3.30 6.05 -16.71
N LYS A 124 -3.27 7.26 -16.16
CA LYS A 124 -2.53 8.39 -16.77
C LYS A 124 -1.04 8.10 -16.78
N ARG A 125 -0.49 7.59 -15.67
CA ARG A 125 0.93 7.19 -15.56
C ARG A 125 1.31 5.99 -16.42
N GLU A 126 0.35 5.16 -16.85
CA GLU A 126 0.59 4.06 -17.79
C GLU A 126 0.62 4.52 -19.25
N LYS A 127 0.00 5.67 -19.55
CA LYS A 127 -0.10 6.23 -20.91
C LYS A 127 1.00 7.24 -21.24
N GLU A 128 1.77 7.67 -20.26
CA GLU A 128 2.95 8.55 -20.36
C GLU A 128 4.25 7.75 -20.50
#